data_AF-Q841Q2-F1
#
_entry.id   AF-Q841Q2-F1
#
_cell.length_a   1.000
_cell.length_b   1.000
_cell.length_c   1.000
_cell.angle_alpha   90.00
_cell.angle_beta   90.00
_cell.angle_gamma   90.00
#
_symmetry.space_group_name_H-M   'P 1'
#
loop_
_entity.id
_entity.type
_entity.pdbx_description
1 polymer ?
#
loop_
_entity_poly.entity_id
_entity_poly.type
_entity_poly.pdbx_seq_one_letter_code
_entity_poly.pdbx_strand_id
1 'polypeptide(L)'
;LLAKELASRVVTGQTDNLAAALAKTSGKDIVQFAKAVEISNSTIGDKVCRTRYSTAKKDHYAKYAKTTDKGSASKNDTSLCGDIGHSTVTSGHSTTPQFKNFISATLGNGSQNWPTSTGTGSSTNDNAEAVAKDLTKLTTEEKTIVAGLLAKTIEGGEVVEIRAVSSTSV
;
A
#
# COMPACT_ATOMS: atom_id res chain seq x y z
N LEU A 1 -2.88 -20.24 -5.31
CA LEU A 1 -1.44 -20.25 -5.72
C LEU A 1 -0.79 -18.87 -5.61
N LEU A 2 -1.34 -17.83 -6.24
CA LEU A 2 -0.78 -16.46 -6.21
C LEU A 2 -0.56 -15.90 -4.79
N ALA A 3 -1.52 -16.14 -3.90
CA ALA A 3 -1.47 -15.71 -2.49
C ALA A 3 -0.27 -16.28 -1.71
N LYS A 4 -0.05 -17.60 -1.81
CA LYS A 4 1.08 -18.29 -1.14
C LYS A 4 2.43 -17.83 -1.69
N GLU A 5 2.49 -17.55 -2.99
CA GLU A 5 3.69 -17.05 -3.64
C GLU A 5 4.01 -15.60 -3.20
N LEU A 6 3.01 -14.73 -3.11
CA LEU A 6 3.15 -13.37 -2.58
C LEU A 6 3.65 -13.37 -1.14
N ALA A 7 3.03 -14.20 -0.28
CA ALA A 7 3.43 -14.36 1.11
C ALA A 7 4.90 -14.80 1.25
N SER A 8 5.31 -15.81 0.46
CA SER A 8 6.69 -16.28 0.43
C SER A 8 7.67 -15.20 -0.02
N ARG A 9 7.33 -14.44 -1.08
CA ARG A 9 8.17 -13.35 -1.61
C ARG A 9 8.39 -12.21 -0.60
N VAL A 10 7.39 -11.90 0.24
CA VAL A 10 7.54 -10.93 1.34
C VAL A 10 8.54 -11.43 2.38
N VAL A 11 8.38 -12.66 2.85
CA VAL A 11 9.24 -13.25 3.91
C VAL A 11 10.68 -13.40 3.43
N THR A 12 10.86 -13.86 2.19
CA THR A 12 12.19 -14.07 1.58
C THR A 12 12.85 -12.78 1.09
N GLY A 13 12.15 -11.64 1.10
CA GLY A 13 12.72 -10.35 0.69
C GLY A 13 12.98 -10.23 -0.81
N GLN A 14 12.28 -10.98 -1.65
CA GLN A 14 12.45 -10.92 -3.11
C GLN A 14 11.71 -9.72 -3.71
N THR A 15 12.26 -8.51 -3.55
CA THR A 15 11.57 -7.25 -3.89
C THR A 15 11.06 -7.18 -5.32
N ASP A 16 11.88 -7.51 -6.32
CA ASP A 16 11.49 -7.39 -7.73
C ASP A 16 10.40 -8.41 -8.11
N ASN A 17 10.54 -9.64 -7.62
CA ASN A 17 9.52 -10.66 -7.79
C ASN A 17 8.22 -10.25 -7.07
N LEU A 18 8.31 -9.73 -5.85
CA LEU A 18 7.14 -9.25 -5.12
C LEU A 18 6.44 -8.13 -5.89
N ALA A 19 7.18 -7.14 -6.39
CA ALA A 19 6.65 -6.05 -7.20
C ALA A 19 5.92 -6.58 -8.44
N ALA A 20 6.53 -7.51 -9.17
CA ALA A 20 5.92 -8.09 -10.37
C ALA A 20 4.63 -8.89 -10.07
N ALA A 21 4.54 -9.53 -8.91
CA ALA A 21 3.33 -10.24 -8.49
C ALA A 21 2.25 -9.28 -7.96
N LEU A 22 2.63 -8.26 -7.19
CA LEU A 22 1.73 -7.19 -6.74
C LEU A 22 1.15 -6.42 -7.93
N ALA A 23 1.93 -6.17 -8.98
CA ALA A 23 1.47 -5.50 -10.19
C ALA A 23 0.36 -6.26 -10.93
N LYS A 24 0.31 -7.59 -10.76
CA LYS A 24 -0.74 -8.47 -11.32
C LYS A 24 -1.95 -8.62 -10.40
N THR A 25 -1.86 -8.12 -9.17
CA THR A 25 -2.95 -8.18 -8.18
C THR A 25 -3.91 -7.02 -8.43
N SER A 26 -5.22 -7.28 -8.35
CA SER A 26 -6.22 -6.24 -8.61
C SER A 26 -6.13 -5.13 -7.57
N GLY A 27 -6.37 -3.88 -7.98
CA GLY A 27 -6.37 -2.75 -7.05
C GLY A 27 -7.42 -2.91 -5.93
N LYS A 28 -8.52 -3.63 -6.19
CA LYS A 28 -9.53 -3.96 -5.17
C LYS A 28 -8.94 -4.81 -4.05
N ASP A 29 -8.20 -5.87 -4.41
CA ASP A 29 -7.59 -6.76 -3.43
C ASP A 29 -6.50 -6.04 -2.63
N ILE A 30 -5.79 -5.12 -3.27
CA ILE A 30 -4.77 -4.28 -2.61
C ILE A 30 -5.40 -3.31 -1.62
N VAL A 31 -6.54 -2.71 -1.95
CA VAL A 31 -7.31 -1.90 -0.99
C VAL A 31 -7.77 -2.74 0.20
N GLN A 32 -8.23 -3.98 -0.02
CA GLN A 32 -8.62 -4.88 1.08
C GLN A 32 -7.42 -5.28 1.93
N PHE A 33 -6.29 -5.62 1.31
CA PHE A 33 -5.04 -5.89 1.99
C PHE A 33 -4.59 -4.71 2.86
N ALA A 34 -4.55 -3.50 2.30
CA ALA A 34 -4.11 -2.31 3.02
C ALA A 34 -5.03 -2.00 4.23
N LYS A 35 -6.35 -2.16 4.07
CA LYS A 35 -7.31 -2.06 5.20
C LYS A 35 -7.06 -3.13 6.26
N ALA A 36 -6.77 -4.37 5.86
CA ALA A 36 -6.48 -5.45 6.79
C ALA A 36 -5.18 -5.19 7.58
N VAL A 37 -4.16 -4.60 6.96
CA VAL A 37 -2.93 -4.14 7.64
C VAL A 37 -3.26 -3.06 8.66
N GLU A 38 -4.03 -2.03 8.28
CA GLU A 38 -4.39 -0.94 9.17
C GLU A 38 -5.14 -1.43 10.42
N ILE A 39 -6.05 -2.39 10.26
CA ILE A 39 -6.84 -2.97 11.36
C ILE A 39 -5.98 -3.89 12.23
N SER A 40 -5.13 -4.72 11.62
CA SER A 40 -4.39 -5.75 12.36
C SER A 40 -3.15 -5.22 13.06
N ASN A 41 -2.48 -4.21 12.47
CA ASN A 41 -1.26 -3.63 13.02
C ASN A 41 -1.03 -2.22 12.47
N SER A 42 -1.54 -1.21 13.18
CA SER A 42 -1.39 0.20 12.80
C SER A 42 0.07 0.63 12.67
N THR A 43 0.99 0.04 13.43
CA THR A 43 2.43 0.34 13.37
C THR A 43 3.06 -0.10 12.04
N ILE A 44 2.58 -1.20 11.45
CA ILE A 44 3.00 -1.61 10.10
C ILE A 44 2.43 -0.65 9.06
N GLY A 45 1.17 -0.25 9.20
CA GLY A 45 0.56 0.77 8.33
C GLY A 45 1.39 2.06 8.29
N ASP A 46 1.95 2.47 9.42
CA ASP A 46 2.80 3.68 9.50
C ASP A 46 4.18 3.55 8.81
N LYS A 47 4.56 2.35 8.37
CA LYS A 47 5.83 2.05 7.70
C LYS A 47 5.70 1.84 6.19
N VAL A 48 4.50 1.58 5.69
CA VAL A 48 4.24 1.26 4.28
C VAL A 48 3.59 2.45 3.60
N CYS A 49 4.07 2.82 2.41
CA CYS A 49 3.62 4.02 1.68
C CYS A 49 3.61 5.29 2.55
N ARG A 50 4.45 5.36 3.57
CA ARG A 50 4.56 6.52 4.43
C ARG A 50 5.12 7.68 3.62
N THR A 51 4.34 8.73 3.37
CA THR A 51 4.85 9.91 2.66
C THR A 51 6.04 10.52 3.39
N ARG A 52 6.91 11.19 2.64
CA ARG A 52 8.17 11.78 3.14
C ARG A 52 8.22 13.27 2.82
N TYR A 53 9.15 13.98 3.44
CA TYR A 53 9.47 15.38 3.13
C TYR A 53 10.87 15.51 2.53
N SER A 54 11.09 16.57 1.76
CA SER A 54 12.44 17.01 1.39
C SER A 54 13.15 17.61 2.59
N THR A 55 14.43 17.31 2.79
CA THR A 55 15.25 17.89 3.87
C THR A 55 15.29 19.43 3.84
N ALA A 56 15.04 20.04 2.67
CA ALA A 56 14.94 21.49 2.50
C ALA A 56 13.63 22.12 3.04
N LYS A 57 12.61 21.30 3.31
CA LYS A 57 11.29 21.68 3.83
C LYS A 57 10.82 20.64 4.84
N LYS A 58 11.39 20.73 6.05
CA LYS A 58 11.07 19.81 7.14
C LYS A 58 9.55 19.80 7.41
N ASP A 59 9.01 18.63 7.67
CA ASP A 59 7.60 18.40 8.02
C ASP A 59 6.60 18.77 6.92
N HIS A 60 7.05 19.08 5.71
CA HIS A 60 6.19 19.32 4.54
C HIS A 60 6.12 18.04 3.69
N TYR A 61 5.30 17.10 4.17
CA TYR A 61 5.13 15.80 3.53
C TYR A 61 4.34 15.91 2.23
N ALA A 62 4.61 15.01 1.28
CA ALA A 62 3.72 14.81 0.13
C ALA A 62 2.29 14.49 0.60
N LYS A 63 1.29 14.98 -0.13
CA LYS A 63 -0.12 14.83 0.21
C LYS A 63 -0.78 13.87 -0.78
N TYR A 64 -1.40 12.81 -0.28
CA TYR A 64 -2.07 11.87 -1.17
C TYR A 64 -3.29 12.47 -1.87
N ALA A 65 -3.39 12.19 -3.17
CA ALA A 65 -4.43 12.63 -4.08
C ALA A 65 -4.62 11.65 -5.23
N LYS A 66 -5.59 11.93 -6.12
CA LYS A 66 -5.89 11.11 -7.31
C LYS A 66 -4.82 11.21 -8.40
N THR A 67 -4.09 12.33 -8.45
CA THR A 67 -3.08 12.60 -9.46
C THR A 67 -1.91 13.30 -8.79
N THR A 68 -0.70 12.93 -9.18
CA THR A 68 0.53 13.62 -8.78
C THR A 68 0.63 14.94 -9.53
N ASP A 69 0.66 16.05 -8.79
CA ASP A 69 0.92 17.40 -9.31
C ASP A 69 1.98 18.06 -8.42
N LYS A 70 3.16 18.25 -9.01
CA LYS A 70 4.31 18.92 -8.41
C LYS A 70 4.76 20.12 -9.23
N GLY A 71 3.85 20.73 -9.99
CA GLY A 71 4.17 21.81 -10.92
C GLY A 71 4.51 23.15 -10.25
N SER A 72 4.28 23.30 -8.93
CA SER A 72 4.58 24.54 -8.22
C SER A 72 4.74 24.36 -6.71
N ALA A 73 5.17 25.42 -6.02
CA ALA A 73 5.31 25.45 -4.57
C ALA A 73 3.99 25.26 -3.78
N SER A 74 2.84 25.34 -4.43
CA SER A 74 1.52 25.10 -3.79
C SER A 74 0.88 23.77 -4.19
N LYS A 75 1.55 22.99 -5.05
CA LYS A 75 1.09 21.71 -5.57
C LYS A 75 2.05 20.63 -5.11
N ASN A 76 1.63 19.86 -4.11
CA ASN A 76 2.42 18.79 -3.51
C ASN A 76 1.61 17.50 -3.37
N ASP A 77 0.65 17.37 -4.27
CA ASP A 77 -0.23 16.23 -4.36
C ASP A 77 0.53 15.06 -5.00
N THR A 78 0.29 13.85 -4.51
CA THR A 78 0.92 12.63 -5.00
C THR A 78 -0.07 11.49 -5.09
N SER A 79 0.07 10.67 -6.14
CA SER A 79 -0.57 9.37 -6.25
C SER A 79 0.44 8.21 -6.10
N LEU A 80 1.70 8.52 -5.78
CA LEU A 80 2.79 7.56 -5.63
C LEU A 80 2.99 7.17 -4.15
N CYS A 81 3.00 5.86 -3.88
CA CYS A 81 3.28 5.27 -2.58
C CYS A 81 4.65 5.74 -2.04
N GLY A 82 4.68 6.28 -0.82
CA GLY A 82 5.90 6.71 -0.14
C GLY A 82 6.57 7.98 -0.71
N ASP A 83 5.89 8.75 -1.56
CA ASP A 83 6.50 9.87 -2.28
C ASP A 83 6.95 11.03 -1.37
N ILE A 84 7.89 11.82 -1.88
CA ILE A 84 8.58 12.90 -1.19
C ILE A 84 7.97 14.25 -1.57
N GLY A 85 7.68 15.08 -0.56
CA GLY A 85 7.23 16.45 -0.74
C GLY A 85 8.27 17.33 -1.45
N HIS A 86 7.81 18.23 -2.32
CA HIS A 86 8.64 19.10 -3.14
C HIS A 86 9.51 20.05 -2.27
N SER A 87 10.77 20.27 -2.66
CA SER A 87 11.75 21.04 -1.87
C SER A 87 11.45 22.53 -1.73
N THR A 88 10.55 23.06 -2.58
CA THR A 88 10.11 24.46 -2.53
C THR A 88 8.68 24.62 -2.05
N VAL A 89 8.03 23.54 -1.60
CA VAL A 89 6.62 23.60 -1.20
C VAL A 89 6.43 24.57 -0.02
N THR A 90 5.43 25.43 -0.13
CA THR A 90 5.01 26.37 0.92
C THR A 90 3.57 26.13 1.36
N SER A 91 2.74 25.51 0.52
CA SER A 91 1.36 25.13 0.82
C SER A 91 0.95 23.87 0.07
N GLY A 92 -0.21 23.28 0.39
CA GLY A 92 -0.67 22.04 -0.27
C GLY A 92 0.05 20.77 0.18
N HIS A 93 0.82 20.84 1.28
CA HIS A 93 1.49 19.69 1.90
C HIS A 93 0.65 19.10 3.04
N SER A 94 1.03 17.91 3.49
CA SER A 94 0.59 17.37 4.78
C SER A 94 1.62 17.69 5.86
N THR A 95 1.16 18.02 7.07
CA THR A 95 2.04 18.25 8.24
C THR A 95 2.45 16.95 8.93
N THR A 96 1.79 15.84 8.60
CA THR A 96 2.12 14.50 9.08
C THR A 96 2.26 13.53 7.92
N PRO A 97 3.11 12.51 8.05
CA PRO A 97 3.20 11.45 7.05
C PRO A 97 1.87 10.70 6.94
N GLN A 98 1.55 10.23 5.74
CA GLN A 98 0.26 9.63 5.42
C GLN A 98 0.46 8.19 4.94
N PHE A 99 -0.39 7.26 5.39
CA PHE A 99 -0.59 5.93 4.78
C PHE A 99 -2.06 5.73 4.43
N LYS A 100 -2.96 6.00 5.39
CA LYS A 100 -4.42 5.86 5.22
C LYS A 100 -4.95 6.59 3.99
N ASN A 101 -4.37 7.75 3.69
CA ASN A 101 -4.76 8.57 2.55
C ASN A 101 -4.30 8.00 1.21
N PHE A 102 -3.30 7.11 1.17
CA PHE A 102 -2.99 6.34 -0.03
C PHE A 102 -4.20 5.48 -0.41
N ILE A 103 -4.82 4.83 0.57
CA ILE A 103 -6.00 4.00 0.34
C ILE A 103 -7.19 4.89 -0.07
N SER A 104 -7.54 5.87 0.76
CA SER A 104 -8.79 6.62 0.59
C SER A 104 -8.76 7.68 -0.51
N ALA A 105 -7.64 8.39 -0.68
CA ALA A 105 -7.53 9.50 -1.63
C ALA A 105 -6.87 9.11 -2.96
N THR A 106 -6.04 8.07 -2.97
CA THR A 106 -5.27 7.66 -4.17
C THR A 106 -5.83 6.42 -4.84
N LEU A 107 -6.07 5.33 -4.10
CA LEU A 107 -6.59 4.08 -4.67
C LEU A 107 -8.13 4.08 -4.82
N GLY A 108 -8.82 4.84 -3.98
CA GLY A 108 -10.29 4.87 -3.93
C GLY A 108 -10.85 3.50 -3.57
N ASN A 109 -11.68 2.92 -4.45
CA ASN A 109 -12.18 1.55 -4.31
C ASN A 109 -11.27 0.49 -4.99
N GLY A 110 -10.05 0.87 -5.39
CA GLY A 110 -9.11 0.01 -6.11
C GLY A 110 -9.21 0.12 -7.63
N SER A 111 -9.89 1.14 -8.16
CA SER A 111 -10.02 1.42 -9.60
C SER A 111 -9.02 2.46 -10.13
N GLN A 112 -8.26 3.10 -9.24
CA GLN A 112 -7.36 4.20 -9.59
C GLN A 112 -5.96 3.91 -9.06
N ASN A 113 -4.95 4.41 -9.78
CA ASN A 113 -3.56 4.48 -9.34
C ASN A 113 -2.92 3.13 -8.92
N TRP A 114 -3.45 2.00 -9.41
CA TRP A 114 -2.86 0.69 -9.20
C TRP A 114 -2.81 -0.11 -10.51
N PRO A 115 -1.67 -0.75 -10.85
CA PRO A 115 -0.39 -0.79 -10.12
C PRO A 115 0.51 0.43 -10.38
N THR A 116 0.06 1.36 -11.21
CA THR A 116 0.80 2.54 -11.67
C THR A 116 0.14 3.81 -11.16
N SER A 117 0.93 4.75 -10.66
CA SER A 117 0.51 6.10 -10.27
C SER A 117 0.07 6.93 -11.49
N THR A 118 -0.61 8.05 -11.26
CA THR A 118 -1.05 8.97 -12.31
C THR A 118 -0.43 10.35 -12.12
N GLY A 119 0.00 10.99 -13.20
CA GLY A 119 0.44 12.39 -13.18
C GLY A 119 1.94 12.55 -13.41
N THR A 120 2.50 13.65 -12.92
CA THR A 120 3.91 13.99 -13.18
C THR A 120 4.85 12.92 -12.60
N GLY A 121 5.72 12.39 -13.46
CA GLY A 121 6.74 11.42 -13.06
C GLY A 121 6.24 9.99 -12.85
N SER A 122 5.00 9.68 -13.24
CA SER A 122 4.49 8.31 -13.20
C SER A 122 5.30 7.37 -14.09
N SER A 123 5.59 6.18 -13.60
CA SER A 123 6.23 5.11 -14.38
C SER A 123 5.51 3.78 -14.20
N THR A 124 5.56 2.92 -15.21
CA THR A 124 4.89 1.61 -15.18
C THR A 124 5.20 0.84 -13.89
N ASN A 125 4.14 0.44 -13.18
CA ASN A 125 4.18 -0.34 -11.94
C ASN A 125 4.85 0.32 -10.72
N ASP A 126 5.10 1.63 -10.76
CA ASP A 126 5.79 2.37 -9.70
C ASP A 126 5.17 2.20 -8.29
N ASN A 127 3.83 2.15 -8.19
CA ASN A 127 3.14 1.91 -6.92
C ASN A 127 3.34 0.47 -6.43
N ALA A 128 3.29 -0.52 -7.32
CA ALA A 128 3.57 -1.91 -6.95
C ALA A 128 5.02 -2.10 -6.48
N GLU A 129 5.97 -1.45 -7.15
CA GLU A 129 7.38 -1.45 -6.74
C GLU A 129 7.61 -0.76 -5.40
N ALA A 130 7.00 0.41 -5.19
CA ALA A 130 7.12 1.16 -3.95
C ALA A 130 6.55 0.36 -2.76
N VAL A 131 5.36 -0.24 -2.92
CA VAL A 131 4.79 -1.14 -1.90
C VAL A 131 5.73 -2.32 -1.63
N ALA A 132 6.22 -3.01 -2.67
CA ALA A 132 7.13 -4.14 -2.49
C ALA A 132 8.41 -3.75 -1.72
N LYS A 133 8.99 -2.59 -2.03
CA LYS A 133 10.17 -2.05 -1.35
C LYS A 133 9.92 -1.80 0.13
N ASP A 134 8.74 -1.30 0.49
CA ASP A 134 8.40 -1.07 1.90
C ASP A 134 8.12 -2.38 2.63
N LEU A 135 7.36 -3.30 2.04
CA LEU A 135 7.05 -4.61 2.63
C LEU A 135 8.32 -5.45 2.91
N THR A 136 9.29 -5.41 2.00
CA THR A 136 10.55 -6.16 2.14
C THR A 136 11.54 -5.51 3.12
N LYS A 137 11.32 -4.26 3.54
CA LYS A 137 12.11 -3.58 4.58
C LYS A 137 11.57 -3.77 5.99
N LEU A 138 10.38 -4.33 6.14
CA LEU A 138 9.81 -4.67 7.44
C LEU A 138 10.69 -5.67 8.20
N THR A 139 10.53 -5.70 9.53
CA THR A 139 11.17 -6.73 10.37
C THR A 139 10.64 -8.12 10.02
N THR A 140 11.35 -9.17 10.44
CA THR A 140 10.96 -10.56 10.15
C THR A 140 9.57 -10.89 10.68
N GLU A 141 9.23 -10.41 11.88
CA GLU A 141 7.93 -10.58 12.51
C GLU A 141 6.83 -9.85 11.72
N GLU A 142 7.08 -8.59 11.35
CA GLU A 142 6.14 -7.79 10.56
C GLU A 142 5.91 -8.37 9.15
N LYS A 143 6.97 -8.90 8.51
CA LYS A 143 6.88 -9.62 7.24
C LYS A 143 5.97 -10.82 7.35
N THR A 144 6.09 -11.58 8.43
CA THR A 144 5.24 -12.77 8.68
C THR A 144 3.77 -12.38 8.81
N ILE A 145 3.48 -11.29 9.53
CA ILE A 145 2.12 -10.75 9.66
C ILE A 145 1.58 -10.32 8.30
N VAL A 146 2.33 -9.51 7.55
CA VAL A 146 1.92 -9.02 6.22
C VAL A 146 1.71 -10.16 5.24
N ALA A 147 2.60 -11.15 5.23
CA ALA A 147 2.49 -12.33 4.38
C ALA A 147 1.20 -13.11 4.67
N GLY A 148 0.86 -13.28 5.95
CA GLY A 148 -0.40 -13.88 6.37
C GLY A 148 -1.63 -13.08 5.94
N LEU A 149 -1.57 -11.74 6.03
CA LEU A 149 -2.65 -10.87 5.58
C LEU A 149 -2.84 -10.91 4.05
N LEU A 150 -1.75 -10.81 3.28
CA LEU A 150 -1.78 -10.94 1.82
C LEU A 150 -2.40 -12.27 1.39
N ALA A 151 -2.02 -13.36 2.05
CA ALA A 151 -2.56 -14.67 1.74
C ALA A 151 -4.08 -14.70 1.97
N LYS A 152 -4.56 -14.21 3.11
CA LYS A 152 -5.98 -14.17 3.47
C LYS A 152 -6.80 -13.27 2.55
N THR A 153 -6.28 -12.11 2.15
CA THR A 153 -7.04 -11.14 1.36
C THR A 153 -7.06 -11.47 -0.13
N ILE A 154 -5.99 -12.06 -0.67
CA ILE A 154 -5.84 -12.30 -2.12
C ILE A 154 -6.30 -13.71 -2.53
N GLU A 155 -6.25 -14.71 -1.64
CA GLU A 155 -6.79 -16.04 -1.95
C GLU A 155 -8.33 -16.04 -2.00
N GLY A 156 -8.95 -14.93 -1.59
CA GLY A 156 -10.37 -14.88 -1.24
C GLY A 156 -10.52 -15.66 0.06
N GLY A 157 -10.90 -14.99 1.13
CA GLY A 157 -11.30 -15.70 2.34
C GLY A 157 -12.34 -16.72 1.93
N GLU A 158 -12.00 -18.00 1.96
CA GLU A 158 -12.95 -19.03 2.27
C GLU A 158 -13.48 -18.61 3.64
N VAL A 159 -14.53 -17.78 3.61
CA VAL A 159 -15.48 -17.72 4.70
C VAL A 159 -15.95 -19.15 4.75
N VAL A 160 -15.33 -19.94 5.62
CA VAL A 160 -15.93 -21.17 6.09
C VAL A 160 -17.23 -20.69 6.71
N GLU A 161 -18.28 -20.66 5.90
CA GLU A 161 -19.64 -20.66 6.35
C GLU A 161 -19.68 -21.89 7.25
N ILE A 162 -19.60 -21.68 8.55
CA ILE A 162 -19.77 -22.74 9.54
C ILE A 162 -21.20 -23.20 9.32
N ARG A 163 -21.39 -24.18 8.44
CA ARG A 163 -22.62 -24.95 8.37
C ARG A 163 -22.73 -25.56 9.75
N ALA A 164 -23.64 -25.01 10.54
CA ALA A 164 -24.04 -25.60 11.79
C ALA A 164 -24.31 -27.09 11.53
N VAL A 165 -23.43 -27.93 12.07
CA VAL A 165 -23.64 -29.37 12.08
C VAL A 165 -24.70 -29.60 13.15
N SER A 166 -25.96 -29.54 12.75
CA SER A 166 -27.04 -30.04 13.60
C SER A 166 -26.82 -31.53 13.74
N SER A 167 -26.36 -31.92 14.93
CA SER A 167 -26.28 -33.28 15.40
C SER A 167 -27.62 -33.97 15.19
N THR A 168 -27.68 -34.94 14.28
CA THR A 168 -28.73 -35.96 14.34
C THR A 168 -28.45 -36.79 15.58
N SER A 169 -29.09 -36.43 16.70
CA SER A 169 -29.21 -37.33 17.85
C SER A 169 -30.36 -38.30 17.59
N VAL A 170 -30.06 -39.56 17.92
CA VAL A 170 -30.81 -40.84 17.86
C VAL A 170 -32.33 -40.72 17.90
#